data_AF-R6W0B5-F1
#
_entry.id   AF-R6W0B5-F1
#
_cell.length_a   1.000
_cell.length_b   1.000
_cell.length_c   1.000
_cell.angle_alpha   90.00
_cell.angle_beta   90.00
_cell.angle_gamma   90.00
#
_symmetry.space_group_name_H-M   'P 1'
#
loop_
_entity.id
_entity.type
_entity.pdbx_description
1 polymer ?
#
loop_
_entity_poly.entity_id
_entity_poly.type
_entity_poly.pdbx_seq_one_letter_code
_entity_poly.pdbx_strand_id
1 'polypeptide(L)'
;MIQLAASAVLSTIVALFTESCTMTDIRSALVALLYGGIMSCGVGYTTQILGQRGASETYSAIVLSTESVFSAISGALILHETMNTKGYIGCALIFAGIVISHIMPKKVKTGVTQ
;
A
#
# COMPACT_ATOMS: atom_id res chain seq x y z
N MET A 1 8.62 -8.35 -5.74
CA MET A 1 8.07 -9.72 -5.86
C MET A 1 8.57 -10.67 -4.78
N ILE A 2 9.88 -10.74 -4.48
CA ILE A 2 10.42 -11.70 -3.49
C ILE A 2 9.81 -11.56 -2.08
N GLN A 3 9.58 -10.33 -1.59
CA GLN A 3 8.95 -10.08 -0.29
C GLN A 3 7.46 -10.45 -0.26
N LEU A 4 6.73 -10.21 -1.35
CA LEU A 4 5.32 -10.57 -1.47
C LEU A 4 5.15 -12.09 -1.48
N ALA A 5 6.01 -12.79 -2.24
CA ALA A 5 6.08 -14.25 -2.23
C ALA A 5 6.44 -14.79 -0.84
N ALA A 6 7.44 -14.20 -0.16
CA ALA A 6 7.83 -14.60 1.19
C ALA A 6 6.68 -14.42 2.20
N SER A 7 5.98 -13.28 2.15
CA SER A 7 4.83 -13.02 3.04
C SER A 7 3.65 -13.96 2.76
N ALA A 8 3.39 -14.29 1.49
CA ALA A 8 2.34 -15.21 1.10
C ALA A 8 2.62 -16.64 1.61
N VAL A 9 3.87 -17.11 1.45
CA VAL A 9 4.29 -18.44 1.96
C VAL A 9 4.19 -18.48 3.48
N LEU A 10 4.74 -17.47 4.16
CA LEU A 10 4.74 -17.43 5.63
C LEU A 10 3.32 -17.33 6.21
N SER A 11 2.46 -16.51 5.61
CA SER A 11 1.05 -16.38 6.01
C SER A 11 0.26 -17.68 5.78
N THR A 12 0.55 -18.40 4.70
CA THR A 12 -0.09 -19.70 4.42
C THR A 12 0.30 -20.74 5.46
N ILE A 13 1.59 -20.78 5.85
CA ILE A 13 2.09 -21.68 6.88
C ILE A 13 1.40 -21.37 8.22
N VAL A 14 1.35 -20.10 8.64
CA VAL A 14 0.70 -19.70 9.90
C VAL A 14 -0.80 -20.01 9.90
N ALA A 15 -1.50 -19.79 8.78
CA ALA A 15 -2.93 -20.09 8.64
C ALA A 15 -3.23 -21.58 8.83
N LEU A 16 -2.39 -22.47 8.30
CA LEU A 16 -2.52 -23.93 8.45
C LEU A 16 -2.40 -24.40 9.92
N PHE A 17 -1.65 -23.68 10.75
CA PHE A 17 -1.48 -24.01 12.17
C PHE A 17 -2.48 -23.33 13.11
N THR A 18 -3.11 -22.21 12.69
CA THR A 18 -3.88 -21.34 13.59
C THR A 18 -5.38 -21.36 13.34
N GLU A 19 -5.84 -21.76 12.14
CA GLU A 19 -7.25 -21.62 11.74
C GLU A 19 -7.92 -22.96 11.40
N SER A 20 -9.12 -23.21 11.93
CA SER A 20 -10.02 -24.26 11.44
C SER A 20 -10.79 -23.76 10.22
N CYS A 21 -10.11 -23.67 9.09
CA CYS A 21 -10.66 -23.06 7.88
C CYS A 21 -11.72 -23.99 7.26
N THR A 22 -13.00 -23.64 7.40
CA THR A 22 -14.09 -24.38 6.75
C THR A 22 -14.04 -24.11 5.24
N MET A 23 -14.25 -25.13 4.39
CA MET A 23 -14.20 -24.99 2.92
C MET A 23 -15.14 -23.90 2.36
N THR A 24 -16.18 -23.54 3.10
CA THR A 24 -17.10 -22.45 2.77
C THR A 24 -16.42 -21.08 2.86
N ASP A 25 -15.66 -20.81 3.93
CA ASP A 25 -15.00 -19.51 4.16
C ASP A 25 -13.90 -19.24 3.13
N ILE A 26 -13.15 -20.29 2.76
CA ILE A 26 -12.15 -20.21 1.69
C ILE A 26 -12.80 -19.78 0.38
N ARG A 27 -13.93 -20.40 0.00
CA ARG A 27 -14.62 -20.08 -1.25
C ARG A 27 -15.17 -18.66 -1.28
N SER A 28 -15.71 -18.18 -0.15
CA SER A 28 -16.18 -16.78 -0.05
C SER A 28 -15.03 -15.77 -0.08
N ALA A 29 -13.91 -16.06 0.57
CA ALA A 29 -12.75 -15.16 0.61
C ALA A 29 -11.95 -15.19 -0.70
N LEU A 30 -11.96 -16.30 -1.44
CA LEU A 30 -11.17 -16.49 -2.66
C LEU A 30 -11.48 -15.42 -3.72
N VAL A 31 -12.76 -15.07 -3.90
CA VAL A 31 -13.18 -14.06 -4.89
C VAL A 31 -12.66 -12.68 -4.49
N ALA A 32 -12.77 -12.30 -3.21
CA ALA A 32 -12.27 -11.03 -2.70
C ALA A 32 -10.72 -10.95 -2.78
N LEU A 33 -10.03 -12.04 -2.47
CA LEU A 33 -8.57 -12.15 -2.58
C LEU A 33 -8.07 -12.07 -4.02
N LEU A 34 -8.71 -12.81 -4.95
CA LEU A 34 -8.37 -12.76 -6.36
C LEU A 34 -8.64 -11.37 -6.94
N TYR A 35 -9.80 -10.78 -6.65
CA TYR A 35 -10.15 -9.44 -7.10
C TYR A 35 -9.16 -8.40 -6.56
N GLY A 36 -8.92 -8.39 -5.24
CA GLY A 36 -7.99 -7.47 -4.61
C GLY A 36 -6.54 -7.65 -5.08
N GLY A 37 -6.08 -8.90 -5.22
CA GLY A 37 -4.74 -9.21 -5.69
C GLY A 37 -4.51 -8.84 -7.16
N ILE A 38 -5.44 -9.18 -8.05
CA ILE A 38 -5.32 -8.88 -9.49
C ILE A 38 -5.45 -7.37 -9.73
N MET A 39 -6.46 -6.71 -9.15
CA MET A 39 -6.65 -5.27 -9.36
C MET A 39 -5.56 -4.43 -8.69
N SER A 40 -5.17 -4.74 -7.44
CA SER A 40 -4.15 -3.96 -6.74
C SER A 40 -2.72 -4.33 -7.21
N CYS A 41 -2.28 -5.58 -7.01
CA CYS A 41 -0.92 -6.00 -7.31
C CYS A 41 -0.65 -6.19 -8.81
N GLY A 42 -1.66 -6.59 -9.58
CA GLY A 42 -1.54 -6.76 -11.03
C GLY A 42 -1.62 -5.43 -11.75
N VAL A 43 -2.80 -4.81 -11.73
CA VAL A 43 -3.07 -3.58 -12.50
C VAL A 43 -2.48 -2.34 -11.81
N GLY A 44 -2.85 -2.09 -10.56
CA GLY A 44 -2.48 -0.89 -9.81
C GLY A 44 -0.96 -0.70 -9.73
N TYR A 45 -0.24 -1.68 -9.19
CA TYR A 45 1.22 -1.61 -9.08
C TYR A 45 1.93 -1.51 -10.43
N THR A 46 1.43 -2.17 -11.48
CA THR A 46 2.03 -2.05 -12.83
C THR A 46 1.88 -0.65 -13.37
N THR A 47 0.68 -0.06 -13.27
CA THR A 47 0.42 1.32 -13.67
C THR A 47 1.22 2.31 -12.83
N GLN A 48 1.35 2.08 -11.53
CA GLN A 48 2.12 2.91 -10.63
C GLN A 48 3.61 2.90 -10.97
N ILE A 49 4.18 1.72 -11.24
CA ILE A 49 5.56 1.59 -11.73
C ILE A 49 5.71 2.30 -13.07
N LEU A 50 4.78 2.12 -14.01
CA LEU A 50 4.85 2.74 -15.33
C LEU A 50 4.72 4.28 -15.26
N GLY A 51 3.85 4.80 -14.41
CA GLY A 51 3.66 6.25 -14.20
C GLY A 51 4.81 6.92 -13.45
N GLN A 52 5.52 6.17 -12.59
CA GLN A 52 6.70 6.65 -11.88
C GLN A 52 8.01 6.46 -12.67
N ARG A 53 7.98 5.80 -13.83
CA ARG A 53 9.16 5.63 -14.69
C ARG A 53 9.57 6.97 -15.28
N GLY A 54 10.69 7.50 -14.77
CA GLY A 54 11.25 8.77 -15.19
C GLY A 54 10.84 9.97 -14.33
N ALA A 55 9.99 9.76 -13.31
CA ALA A 55 9.64 10.78 -12.34
C ALA A 55 10.75 10.92 -11.29
N SER A 56 11.05 12.14 -10.83
CA SER A 56 11.98 12.33 -9.71
C SER A 56 11.40 11.70 -8.43
N GLU A 57 12.28 11.24 -7.53
CA GLU A 57 11.89 10.57 -6.27
C GLU A 57 10.80 11.33 -5.49
N THR A 58 10.80 12.66 -5.59
CA THR A 58 9.82 13.54 -4.98
C THR A 58 8.39 13.34 -5.53
N TYR A 59 8.22 13.25 -6.84
CA TYR A 59 6.90 13.07 -7.45
C TYR A 59 6.33 11.68 -7.14
N SER A 60 7.18 10.65 -7.15
CA SER A 60 6.77 9.29 -6.78
C SER A 60 6.27 9.20 -5.33
N ALA A 61 6.95 9.88 -4.40
CA ALA A 61 6.54 9.94 -3.00
C ALA A 61 5.20 10.68 -2.80
N ILE A 62 4.97 11.77 -3.54
CA ILE A 62 3.69 12.50 -3.48
C ILE A 62 2.53 11.64 -4.02
N VAL A 63 2.73 10.92 -5.12
CA VAL A 63 1.69 10.04 -5.68
C VAL A 63 1.37 8.89 -4.72
N LEU A 64 2.38 8.21 -4.18
CA LEU A 64 2.21 7.09 -3.25
C LEU A 64 1.49 7.52 -1.94
N SER A 65 1.81 8.71 -1.44
CA SER A 65 1.15 9.25 -0.24
C SER A 65 -0.30 9.69 -0.52
N THR A 66 -0.58 10.20 -1.72
CA THR A 66 -1.94 10.58 -2.14
C THR A 66 -2.83 9.36 -2.39
N GLU A 67 -2.27 8.25 -2.89
CA GLU A 67 -2.97 6.97 -3.05
C GLU A 67 -3.57 6.46 -1.72
N SER A 68 -2.84 6.61 -0.62
CA SER A 68 -3.30 6.21 0.71
C SER A 68 -4.52 7.03 1.18
N VAL A 69 -4.58 8.32 0.84
CA VAL A 69 -5.74 9.19 1.14
C VAL A 69 -6.95 8.78 0.30
N PHE A 70 -6.78 8.50 -0.99
CA PHE A 70 -7.86 8.01 -1.86
C PHE A 70 -8.37 6.63 -1.42
N SER A 71 -7.47 5.74 -0.99
CA SER A 71 -7.82 4.43 -0.44
C SER A 71 -8.66 4.57 0.84
N ALA A 72 -8.26 5.47 1.76
CA ALA A 72 -9.02 5.75 2.97
C ALA A 72 -10.42 6.33 2.69
N ILE A 73 -10.52 7.28 1.74
CA ILE A 73 -11.81 7.88 1.33
C ILE A 73 -12.71 6.83 0.66
N SER A 74 -12.15 6.01 -0.24
CA SER A 74 -12.88 4.96 -0.94
C SER A 74 -13.35 3.88 0.03
N GLY A 75 -12.54 3.51 1.02
CA GLY A 75 -12.93 2.62 2.11
C GLY A 75 -14.08 3.20 2.93
N ALA A 76 -14.03 4.48 3.29
CA ALA A 76 -15.12 5.13 4.03
C ALA A 76 -16.42 5.20 3.22
N LEU A 77 -16.35 5.47 1.91
CA LEU A 77 -17.51 5.53 1.02
C LEU A 77 -18.13 4.15 0.73
N ILE A 78 -17.30 3.15 0.41
CA ILE A 78 -17.77 1.81 -0.01
C ILE A 78 -18.22 0.99 1.20
N LEU A 79 -17.54 1.11 2.34
CA LEU A 79 -17.88 0.35 3.55
C LEU A 79 -18.97 1.04 4.39
N HIS A 80 -19.34 2.28 4.03
CA HIS A 80 -20.39 3.08 4.68
C HIS A 80 -20.17 3.32 6.19
N GLU A 81 -18.95 3.10 6.70
CA GLU A 81 -18.58 3.46 8.06
C GLU A 81 -18.26 4.96 8.13
N THR A 82 -18.96 5.68 9.01
CA THR A 82 -18.64 7.09 9.29
C THR A 82 -17.19 7.21 9.72
N MET A 83 -16.43 8.03 8.99
CA MET A 83 -14.99 8.21 9.16
C MET A 83 -14.68 8.62 10.61
N ASN A 84 -14.32 7.62 11.42
CA ASN A 84 -14.00 7.80 12.84
C ASN A 84 -12.76 8.70 12.98
N THR A 85 -12.57 9.36 14.12
CA THR A 85 -11.47 10.31 14.41
C THR A 85 -10.07 9.79 14.00
N LYS A 86 -9.90 8.46 13.95
CA LYS A 86 -8.73 7.75 13.44
C LYS A 86 -8.38 8.04 11.96
N GLY A 87 -9.37 8.19 11.08
CA GLY A 87 -9.14 8.52 9.66
C GLY A 87 -8.58 9.92 9.47
N TYR A 88 -9.06 10.89 10.26
CA TYR A 88 -8.51 12.25 10.29
C TYR A 88 -7.06 12.29 10.80
N ILE A 89 -6.75 11.51 11.85
CA ILE A 89 -5.38 11.39 12.38
C ILE A 89 -4.45 10.78 11.31
N GLY A 90 -4.90 9.74 10.61
CA GLY A 90 -4.13 9.13 9.51
C GLY A 90 -3.83 10.13 8.38
N CYS A 91 -4.82 10.93 7.98
CA CYS A 91 -4.65 11.95 6.95
C CYS A 91 -3.65 13.04 7.38
N ALA A 92 -3.72 13.49 8.64
CA ALA A 92 -2.78 14.45 9.20
C ALA A 92 -1.34 13.91 9.26
N LEU A 93 -1.19 12.62 9.56
CA LEU A 93 0.12 11.96 9.68
C LEU A 93 0.79 11.76 8.31
N ILE A 94 0.01 11.41 7.27
CA ILE A 94 0.49 11.36 5.89
C ILE A 94 0.95 12.75 5.44
N PHE A 95 0.14 13.79 5.68
CA PHE A 95 0.48 15.17 5.34
C PHE A 95 1.77 15.63 6.03
N ALA A 96 1.91 15.35 7.33
CA ALA A 96 3.13 15.64 8.08
C ALA A 96 4.35 14.91 7.51
N GLY A 97 4.21 13.64 7.14
CA GLY A 97 5.28 12.85 6.52
C GLY A 97 5.76 13.43 5.19
N ILE A 98 4.84 13.87 4.32
CA ILE A 98 5.18 14.53 3.04
C ILE A 98 5.93 15.83 3.30
N VAL A 99 5.43 16.68 4.22
CA VAL A 99 6.04 17.97 4.56
C VAL A 99 7.45 17.77 5.11
N ILE A 100 7.65 16.83 6.03
CA ILE A 100 8.98 16.48 6.56
C ILE A 100 9.91 15.99 5.44
N SER A 101 9.41 15.14 4.54
CA SER A 101 10.20 14.61 3.43
C SER A 101 10.58 15.67 2.39
N HIS A 102 9.78 16.74 2.25
CA HIS A 102 10.09 17.86 1.37
C HIS A 102 11.06 18.85 2.01
N ILE A 103 11.04 18.96 3.34
CA ILE A 103 11.90 19.85 4.12
C ILE A 103 13.28 19.23 4.39
N MET A 104 13.41 17.90 4.39
CA MET A 104 14.72 17.26 4.50
C MET A 104 15.48 17.41 3.17
N PRO A 105 16.53 18.24 3.11
CA PRO A 105 17.35 18.32 1.91
C PRO A 105 18.01 16.96 1.69
N LYS A 106 17.93 16.45 0.45
CA LYS A 106 18.79 15.35 0.02
C LYS A 106 20.23 15.74 0.34
N LYS A 107 20.81 15.18 1.41
CA LYS A 107 22.27 15.06 1.49
C LYS A 107 22.66 14.08 0.38
N VAL A 108 22.84 14.61 -0.82
CA VAL A 108 23.73 14.02 -1.81
C VAL A 108 25.03 13.79 -1.06
N LYS A 109 25.36 12.52 -0.80
CA LYS A 109 26.71 12.16 -0.39
C LYS A 109 27.61 12.50 -1.58
N THR A 110 28.14 13.72 -1.58
CA THR A 110 29.31 14.07 -2.35
C THR A 110 30.49 13.34 -1.73
N GLY A 111 30.83 12.18 -2.29
CA GLY A 111 32.19 11.63 -2.29
C GLY A 111 32.53 11.41 -3.76
N VAL A 112 33.20 12.35 -4.44
CA VAL A 112 34.67 12.43 -4.54
C VAL A 112 35.26 11.12 -5.09
N THR A 113 35.49 11.13 -6.41
CA THR A 113 36.63 10.55 -7.15
C THR A 113 36.82 9.03 -7.14
N GLN A 114 36.37 8.36 -8.21
CA GLN A 114 37.15 7.75 -9.32
C GLN A 114 36.17 6.98 -10.23
#